data_AF-A0A3C0UZ29-F1
#
_entry.id   AF-A0A3C0UZ29-F1
#
_cell.length_a   1.000
_cell.length_b   1.000
_cell.length_c   1.000
_cell.angle_alpha   90.00
_cell.angle_beta   90.00
_cell.angle_gamma   90.00
#
_symmetry.space_group_name_H-M   'P 1'
#
loop_
_entity.id
_entity.type
_entity.pdbx_description
1 polymer ?
#
loop_
_entity_poly.entity_id
_entity_poly.type
_entity_poly.pdbx_seq_one_letter_code
_entity_poly.pdbx_strand_id
1 'polypeptide(L)'
;MFVKAIERVSEFTRPIHIITRLYNQAEIRPGAATLFFINENGDAITCKHVADLIVNVGAIQQHYARFMAEYRKVLREPQHDYLRQRLEDQFNMKLGTVIGQKFDFINCFESLSQIHVTYHPKYDLALLRFEGTGQKLFQRPAEFVADGASAKPGKSLCRLGYPFAEYTNFRYNSDLDDIEWVRTHNQVTPSFPIDGIVTRYIADESGTPFAIEMSTPGLVGQSGGPLFDTEGTVYGMQQSTRHLHMGFDMVNHDVWVGGTHRAKISNHPFLHVGVCISADIIKEFLRQHNVKFYTKKAFKENLN
;
A
#
# COMPACT_ATOMS: atom_id res chain seq x y z
N MET A 1 19.94 -11.61 10.33
CA MET A 1 19.45 -10.75 11.43
C MET A 1 17.93 -10.81 11.57
N PHE A 2 17.15 -10.54 10.51
CA PHE A 2 15.68 -10.44 10.60
C PHE A 2 14.88 -11.73 10.33
N VAL A 3 15.51 -12.89 10.11
CA VAL A 3 14.80 -14.14 9.72
C VAL A 3 13.63 -14.47 10.64
N LYS A 4 13.88 -14.58 11.96
CA LYS A 4 12.84 -14.84 12.96
C LYS A 4 11.81 -13.72 13.07
N ALA A 5 12.24 -12.48 12.87
CA ALA A 5 11.34 -11.33 12.89
C ALA A 5 10.38 -11.36 11.70
N ILE A 6 10.86 -11.72 10.51
CA ILE A 6 10.04 -11.85 9.29
C ILE A 6 9.02 -12.97 9.46
N GLU A 7 9.42 -14.12 10.00
CA GLU A 7 8.49 -15.22 10.33
C GLU A 7 7.38 -14.71 11.25
N ARG A 8 7.74 -14.06 12.37
CA ARG A 8 6.79 -13.49 13.33
C ARG A 8 5.88 -12.41 12.73
N VAL A 9 6.42 -11.52 11.91
CA VAL A 9 5.67 -10.41 11.31
C VAL A 9 4.73 -10.90 10.21
N SER A 10 5.12 -11.96 9.50
CA SER A 10 4.29 -12.64 8.50
C SER A 10 3.05 -13.31 9.11
N GLU A 11 3.02 -13.56 10.42
CA GLU A 11 1.84 -14.12 11.09
C GLU A 11 0.65 -13.16 11.13
N PHE A 12 0.90 -11.84 11.03
CA PHE A 12 -0.10 -10.79 11.22
C PHE A 12 -0.17 -9.75 10.09
N THR A 13 0.76 -9.83 9.13
CA THR A 13 0.78 -8.94 7.95
C THR A 13 0.15 -9.69 6.77
N ARG A 14 -0.73 -9.04 6.00
CA ARG A 14 -1.45 -9.68 4.87
C ARG A 14 -1.46 -8.81 3.61
N PRO A 15 -1.41 -9.44 2.42
CA PRO A 15 -1.60 -8.73 1.18
C PRO A 15 -3.07 -8.38 0.94
N ILE A 16 -3.28 -7.26 0.26
CA ILE A 16 -4.55 -6.90 -0.38
C ILE A 16 -4.29 -6.99 -1.89
N HIS A 17 -4.94 -7.93 -2.56
CA HIS A 17 -4.89 -8.01 -4.02
C HIS A 17 -5.90 -7.05 -4.62
N ILE A 18 -5.51 -6.40 -5.72
CA ILE A 18 -6.29 -5.37 -6.40
C ILE A 18 -6.24 -5.62 -7.90
N ILE A 19 -7.36 -5.91 -8.53
CA ILE A 19 -7.44 -5.92 -10.01
C ILE A 19 -8.16 -4.68 -10.48
N THR A 20 -7.58 -4.01 -11.48
CA THR A 20 -8.09 -2.74 -12.01
C THR A 20 -8.38 -2.86 -13.49
N ARG A 21 -9.59 -2.46 -13.89
CA ARG A 21 -10.01 -2.30 -15.28
C ARG A 21 -9.92 -0.83 -15.66
N LEU A 22 -9.32 -0.57 -16.81
CA LEU A 22 -9.10 0.79 -17.33
C LEU A 22 -9.91 1.02 -18.61
N TYR A 23 -10.41 2.24 -18.77
CA TYR A 23 -11.18 2.65 -19.94
C TYR A 23 -10.31 2.57 -21.21
N ASN A 24 -10.87 1.97 -22.27
CA ASN A 24 -10.21 1.71 -23.55
C ASN A 24 -8.87 0.94 -23.43
N GLN A 25 -8.75 0.05 -22.45
CA GLN A 25 -7.63 -0.87 -22.35
C GLN A 25 -8.15 -2.30 -22.14
N ALA A 26 -7.60 -3.24 -22.91
CA ALA A 26 -7.94 -4.66 -22.80
C ALA A 26 -7.27 -5.34 -21.60
N GLU A 27 -6.11 -4.81 -21.17
CA GLU A 27 -5.33 -5.35 -20.09
C GLU A 27 -5.95 -5.03 -18.72
N ILE A 28 -6.07 -6.05 -17.87
CA ILE A 28 -6.42 -5.90 -16.46
C ILE A 28 -5.12 -5.71 -15.69
N ARG A 29 -5.03 -4.65 -14.90
CA ARG A 29 -3.82 -4.34 -14.13
C ARG A 29 -3.90 -4.96 -12.73
N PRO A 30 -3.01 -5.90 -12.38
CA PRO A 30 -2.86 -6.35 -11.02
C PRO A 30 -2.11 -5.30 -10.20
N GLY A 31 -2.50 -5.18 -8.94
CA GLY A 31 -1.88 -4.34 -7.93
C GLY A 31 -1.90 -5.02 -6.58
N ALA A 32 -1.07 -4.55 -5.67
CA ALA A 32 -1.05 -5.05 -4.30
C ALA A 32 -0.94 -3.87 -3.34
N ALA A 33 -1.42 -4.09 -2.13
CA ALA A 33 -1.15 -3.26 -0.97
C ALA A 33 -0.97 -4.16 0.25
N THR A 34 -0.60 -3.58 1.39
CA THR A 34 -0.37 -4.32 2.62
C THR A 34 -1.25 -3.78 3.75
N LEU A 35 -1.71 -4.67 4.61
CA LEU A 35 -2.26 -4.33 5.92
C LEU A 35 -1.62 -5.21 6.99
N PHE A 36 -1.79 -4.84 8.26
CA PHE A 36 -1.43 -5.74 9.34
C PHE A 36 -2.38 -5.63 10.54
N PHE A 37 -2.62 -6.78 11.19
CA PHE A 37 -3.56 -6.91 12.30
C PHE A 37 -2.96 -6.46 13.62
N ILE A 38 -3.73 -5.71 14.40
CA ILE A 38 -3.28 -5.07 15.64
C ILE A 38 -3.91 -5.67 16.90
N ASN A 39 -4.97 -6.46 16.74
CA ASN A 39 -5.61 -7.19 17.83
C ASN A 39 -6.34 -8.45 17.35
N GLU A 40 -6.80 -9.23 18.32
CA GLU A 40 -7.56 -10.45 18.11
C GLU A 40 -8.97 -10.21 17.58
N ASN A 41 -9.51 -8.98 17.62
CA ASN A 41 -10.86 -8.69 17.12
C ASN A 41 -10.92 -8.70 15.60
N GLY A 42 -9.77 -8.62 14.93
CA GLY A 42 -9.69 -8.50 13.48
C GLY A 42 -9.50 -7.06 13.02
N ASP A 43 -9.17 -6.14 13.93
CA ASP A 43 -8.81 -4.78 13.55
C ASP A 43 -7.42 -4.77 12.91
N ALA A 44 -7.30 -4.06 11.79
CA ALA A 44 -6.04 -3.89 11.07
C ALA A 44 -5.79 -2.42 10.75
N ILE A 45 -4.54 -2.09 10.44
CA ILE A 45 -4.17 -0.79 9.91
C ILE A 45 -3.52 -0.90 8.54
N THR A 46 -3.69 0.15 7.74
CA THR A 46 -3.03 0.35 6.46
C THR A 46 -2.92 1.86 6.19
N CYS A 47 -2.37 2.26 5.05
CA CYS A 47 -2.36 3.65 4.64
C CYS A 47 -3.77 4.14 4.28
N LYS A 48 -4.04 5.43 4.52
CA LYS A 48 -5.31 6.06 4.13
C LYS A 48 -5.55 5.94 2.63
N HIS A 49 -4.52 6.18 1.81
CA HIS A 49 -4.66 6.05 0.35
C HIS A 49 -5.01 4.62 -0.10
N VAL A 50 -4.61 3.59 0.65
CA VAL A 50 -5.00 2.19 0.38
C VAL A 50 -6.46 1.99 0.74
N ALA A 51 -6.89 2.49 1.89
CA ALA A 51 -8.27 2.41 2.33
C ALA A 51 -9.25 3.20 1.43
N ASP A 52 -8.81 4.33 0.87
CA ASP A 52 -9.57 5.09 -0.11
C ASP A 52 -9.86 4.27 -1.38
N LEU A 53 -8.93 3.41 -1.83
CA LEU A 53 -9.19 2.50 -2.96
C LEU A 53 -10.35 1.53 -2.66
N ILE A 54 -10.37 0.99 -1.43
CA ILE A 54 -11.39 0.04 -0.99
C ILE A 54 -12.78 0.71 -0.97
N VAL A 55 -12.87 1.92 -0.40
CA VAL A 55 -14.16 2.62 -0.24
C VAL A 55 -14.70 3.16 -1.57
N ASN A 56 -13.83 3.62 -2.47
CA ASN A 56 -14.26 4.28 -3.71
C ASN A 56 -14.76 3.32 -4.80
N VAL A 57 -14.63 2.00 -4.62
CA VAL A 57 -15.00 0.99 -5.63
C VAL A 57 -16.46 1.14 -6.13
N GLY A 58 -17.39 1.40 -5.21
CA GLY A 58 -18.81 1.57 -5.55
C GLY A 58 -19.06 2.82 -6.39
N ALA A 59 -18.39 3.93 -6.05
CA ALA A 59 -18.51 5.18 -6.80
C ALA A 59 -17.95 5.04 -8.23
N ILE A 60 -16.81 4.34 -8.39
CA ILE A 60 -16.21 4.03 -9.70
C ILE A 60 -17.19 3.23 -10.55
N GLN A 61 -17.73 2.13 -10.00
CA GLN A 61 -18.68 1.27 -10.72
C GLN A 61 -19.95 2.02 -11.11
N GLN A 62 -20.51 2.82 -10.21
CA GLN A 62 -21.71 3.64 -10.49
C GLN A 62 -21.43 4.71 -11.55
N HIS A 63 -20.26 5.35 -11.50
CA HIS A 63 -19.88 6.34 -12.51
C HIS A 63 -19.78 5.71 -13.90
N TYR A 64 -19.11 4.57 -14.01
CA TYR A 64 -18.98 3.85 -15.26
C TYR A 64 -20.32 3.30 -15.77
N ALA A 65 -21.17 2.75 -14.88
CA ALA A 65 -22.49 2.28 -15.25
C ALA A 65 -23.37 3.39 -15.84
N ARG A 66 -23.34 4.60 -15.25
CA ARG A 66 -24.05 5.77 -15.79
C ARG A 66 -23.51 6.18 -17.15
N PHE A 67 -22.19 6.22 -17.31
CA PHE A 67 -21.56 6.49 -18.61
C PHE A 67 -22.02 5.48 -19.67
N MET A 68 -21.97 4.18 -19.36
CA MET A 68 -22.35 3.12 -20.29
C MET A 68 -23.83 3.15 -20.66
N ALA A 69 -24.71 3.54 -19.74
CA ALA A 69 -26.13 3.71 -20.01
C ALA A 69 -26.40 4.81 -21.06
N GLU A 70 -25.68 5.94 -20.99
CA GLU A 70 -25.77 7.01 -21.99
C GLU A 70 -25.03 6.64 -23.28
N TYR A 71 -23.87 5.99 -23.19
CA TYR A 71 -23.07 5.56 -24.33
C TYR A 71 -23.85 4.63 -25.27
N ARG A 72 -24.64 3.71 -24.71
CA ARG A 72 -25.51 2.80 -25.49
C ARG A 72 -26.58 3.52 -26.30
N LYS A 73 -27.02 4.71 -25.87
CA LYS A 73 -27.95 5.55 -26.64
C LYS A 73 -27.23 6.20 -27.82
N VAL A 74 -26.03 6.73 -27.57
CA VAL A 74 -25.18 7.38 -28.58
C VAL A 74 -24.82 6.43 -29.73
N LEU A 75 -24.57 5.15 -29.47
CA LEU A 75 -24.22 4.16 -30.50
C LEU A 75 -25.30 3.96 -31.59
N ARG A 76 -26.54 4.40 -31.35
CA ARG A 76 -27.65 4.27 -32.30
C ARG A 76 -27.82 5.52 -33.19
N GLU A 77 -27.06 6.58 -32.93
CA GLU A 77 -27.19 7.86 -33.61
C GLU A 77 -26.29 7.94 -34.87
N PRO A 78 -26.73 8.61 -35.95
CA PRO A 78 -25.92 8.77 -37.16
C PRO A 78 -24.58 9.50 -36.94
N GLN A 79 -24.49 10.37 -35.92
CA GLN A 79 -23.29 11.14 -35.58
C GLN A 79 -22.58 10.58 -34.34
N HIS A 80 -22.61 9.25 -34.15
CA HIS A 80 -22.16 8.60 -32.93
C HIS A 80 -20.71 8.96 -32.52
N ASP A 81 -19.79 9.19 -33.46
CA ASP A 81 -18.38 9.48 -33.12
C ASP A 81 -18.20 10.84 -32.43
N TYR A 82 -18.86 11.88 -32.95
CA TYR A 82 -18.83 13.22 -32.34
C TYR A 82 -19.56 13.22 -31.00
N LEU A 83 -20.73 12.56 -30.93
CA LEU A 83 -21.51 12.45 -29.70
C LEU A 83 -20.78 11.63 -28.63
N ARG A 84 -20.04 10.60 -29.04
CA ARG A 84 -19.17 9.80 -28.17
C ARG A 84 -18.11 10.66 -27.51
N GLN A 85 -17.35 11.45 -28.29
CA GLN A 85 -16.28 12.29 -27.75
C GLN A 85 -16.84 13.30 -26.73
N ARG A 86 -17.97 13.92 -27.05
CA ARG A 86 -18.65 14.84 -26.11
C ARG A 86 -19.09 14.14 -24.82
N LEU A 87 -19.58 12.91 -24.91
CA LEU A 87 -19.98 12.13 -23.75
C LEU A 87 -18.76 11.72 -22.90
N GLU A 88 -17.67 11.31 -23.55
CA GLU A 88 -16.39 11.01 -22.90
C GLU A 88 -15.88 12.24 -22.13
N ASP A 89 -15.92 13.43 -22.72
CA ASP A 89 -15.55 14.69 -22.05
C ASP A 89 -16.48 15.00 -20.86
N GLN A 90 -17.79 14.85 -21.03
CA GLN A 90 -18.78 15.10 -19.98
C GLN A 90 -18.59 14.20 -18.77
N PHE A 91 -18.23 12.93 -18.98
CA PHE A 91 -17.98 11.95 -17.92
C PHE A 91 -16.51 11.89 -17.49
N ASN A 92 -15.63 12.70 -18.09
CA ASN A 92 -14.18 12.66 -17.92
C ASN A 92 -13.59 11.25 -18.13
N MET A 93 -14.11 10.54 -19.13
CA MET A 93 -13.62 9.22 -19.57
C MET A 93 -12.50 9.40 -20.57
N LYS A 94 -11.26 9.20 -20.12
CA LYS A 94 -10.06 9.28 -20.94
C LYS A 94 -9.35 7.93 -20.96
N LEU A 95 -8.44 7.74 -21.89
CA LEU A 95 -7.59 6.55 -21.91
C LEU A 95 -6.93 6.37 -20.53
N GLY A 96 -7.12 5.20 -19.92
CA GLY A 96 -6.56 4.92 -18.60
C GLY A 96 -7.40 5.41 -17.41
N THR A 97 -8.59 5.99 -17.62
CA THR A 97 -9.55 6.23 -16.52
C THR A 97 -9.94 4.90 -15.88
N VAL A 98 -9.91 4.82 -14.55
CA VAL A 98 -10.34 3.62 -13.81
C VAL A 98 -11.85 3.46 -13.93
N ILE A 99 -12.30 2.30 -14.40
CA ILE A 99 -13.73 2.00 -14.62
C ILE A 99 -14.24 0.83 -13.80
N GLY A 100 -13.33 0.05 -13.20
CA GLY A 100 -13.69 -1.03 -12.29
C GLY A 100 -12.49 -1.44 -11.46
N GLN A 101 -12.74 -1.80 -10.20
CA GLN A 101 -11.75 -2.39 -9.32
C GLN A 101 -12.40 -3.52 -8.52
N LYS A 102 -11.62 -4.54 -8.19
CA LYS A 102 -12.01 -5.57 -7.22
C LYS A 102 -10.83 -5.87 -6.29
N PHE A 103 -11.17 -6.22 -5.06
CA PHE A 103 -10.23 -6.47 -3.99
C PHE A 103 -10.35 -7.92 -3.51
N ASP A 104 -9.24 -8.49 -3.07
CA ASP A 104 -9.20 -9.77 -2.37
C ASP A 104 -8.27 -9.65 -1.14
N PHE A 105 -8.77 -10.05 0.02
CA PHE A 105 -8.10 -9.91 1.32
C PHE A 105 -7.49 -11.23 1.73
N ILE A 106 -6.32 -11.51 1.18
CA ILE A 106 -5.68 -12.82 1.22
C ILE A 106 -5.37 -13.24 2.64
N ASN A 107 -5.85 -14.41 3.04
CA ASN A 107 -5.62 -15.02 4.35
C ASN A 107 -5.93 -14.08 5.53
N CYS A 108 -6.92 -13.20 5.38
CA CYS A 108 -7.45 -12.37 6.46
C CYS A 108 -8.55 -13.12 7.23
N PHE A 109 -9.62 -13.50 6.52
CA PHE A 109 -10.81 -14.17 7.04
C PHE A 109 -11.32 -15.20 6.02
N GLU A 110 -11.98 -16.27 6.47
CA GLU A 110 -12.66 -17.22 5.58
C GLU A 110 -13.81 -16.56 4.80
N SER A 111 -14.57 -15.70 5.48
CA SER A 111 -15.70 -14.96 4.95
C SER A 111 -15.64 -13.54 5.49
N LEU A 112 -15.76 -12.59 4.56
CA LEU A 112 -15.81 -11.17 4.87
C LEU A 112 -17.15 -10.60 4.42
N SER A 113 -17.90 -9.97 5.33
CA SER A 113 -19.17 -9.32 4.99
C SER A 113 -19.00 -7.82 4.81
N GLN A 114 -18.27 -7.15 5.71
CA GLN A 114 -18.15 -5.70 5.70
C GLN A 114 -16.80 -5.24 6.25
N ILE A 115 -16.32 -4.11 5.75
CA ILE A 115 -15.15 -3.41 6.28
C ILE A 115 -15.60 -2.01 6.66
N HIS A 116 -15.44 -1.65 7.93
CA HIS A 116 -15.59 -0.28 8.40
C HIS A 116 -14.24 0.41 8.40
N VAL A 117 -14.17 1.53 7.69
CA VAL A 117 -12.95 2.32 7.57
C VAL A 117 -13.04 3.54 8.46
N THR A 118 -11.99 3.79 9.24
CA THR A 118 -11.83 5.02 10.02
C THR A 118 -10.52 5.66 9.63
N TYR A 119 -10.58 6.88 9.09
CA TYR A 119 -9.42 7.61 8.60
C TYR A 119 -8.79 8.45 9.71
N HIS A 120 -7.46 8.46 9.76
CA HIS A 120 -6.76 9.49 10.50
C HIS A 120 -6.97 10.84 9.79
N PRO A 121 -7.29 11.94 10.52
CA PRO A 121 -7.63 13.22 9.90
C PRO A 121 -6.45 13.89 9.19
N LYS A 122 -5.23 13.74 9.72
CA LYS A 122 -4.01 14.39 9.22
C LYS A 122 -3.07 13.47 8.45
N TYR A 123 -2.62 12.39 9.07
CA TYR A 123 -1.65 11.46 8.49
C TYR A 123 -2.30 10.40 7.60
N ASP A 124 -1.49 9.83 6.70
CA ASP A 124 -1.90 8.80 5.74
C ASP A 124 -2.04 7.42 6.40
N LEU A 125 -2.97 7.33 7.36
CA LEU A 125 -3.24 6.18 8.20
C LEU A 125 -4.75 5.90 8.23
N ALA A 126 -5.12 4.62 8.13
CA ALA A 126 -6.49 4.17 8.28
C ALA A 126 -6.58 2.92 9.15
N LEU A 127 -7.66 2.84 9.93
CA LEU A 127 -8.10 1.68 10.67
C LEU A 127 -9.17 0.95 9.85
N LEU A 128 -8.98 -0.34 9.65
CA LEU A 128 -9.94 -1.25 9.03
C LEU A 128 -10.49 -2.17 10.11
N ARG A 129 -11.80 -2.11 10.34
CA ARG A 129 -12.52 -3.03 11.22
C ARG A 129 -13.32 -3.99 10.37
N PHE A 130 -12.87 -5.23 10.34
CA PHE A 130 -13.48 -6.28 9.54
C PHE A 130 -14.64 -6.90 10.33
N GLU A 131 -15.83 -6.85 9.76
CA GLU A 131 -16.95 -7.67 10.19
C GLU A 131 -16.95 -8.91 9.29
N GLY A 132 -16.54 -10.03 9.87
CA GLY A 132 -16.49 -11.32 9.20
C GLY A 132 -17.15 -12.39 10.03
N THR A 133 -17.53 -13.47 9.36
CA THR A 133 -17.98 -14.71 10.00
C THR A 133 -16.96 -15.81 9.73
N GLY A 134 -16.80 -16.76 10.64
CA GLY A 134 -15.85 -17.87 10.48
C GLY A 134 -14.46 -17.61 11.10
N GLN A 135 -13.48 -18.40 10.67
CA GLN A 135 -12.14 -18.42 11.27
C GLN A 135 -11.28 -17.24 10.80
N LYS A 136 -10.54 -16.66 11.75
CA LYS A 136 -9.47 -15.68 11.48
C LYS A 136 -8.23 -16.42 10.99
N LEU A 137 -7.66 -15.95 9.89
CA LEU A 137 -6.52 -16.61 9.22
C LEU A 137 -5.17 -15.92 9.54
N PHE A 138 -5.19 -14.86 10.34
CA PHE A 138 -4.01 -14.33 11.02
C PHE A 138 -3.79 -15.01 12.37
N GLN A 139 -2.52 -15.22 12.75
CA GLN A 139 -2.18 -16.10 13.88
C GLN A 139 -1.99 -15.33 15.19
N ARG A 140 -1.57 -14.07 15.10
CA ARG A 140 -1.34 -13.19 16.25
C ARG A 140 -1.53 -11.73 15.89
N PRO A 141 -1.65 -10.82 16.87
CA PRO A 141 -1.59 -9.39 16.62
C PRO A 141 -0.15 -8.84 16.62
N ALA A 142 0.00 -7.67 16.00
CA ALA A 142 1.21 -6.86 16.09
C ALA A 142 1.48 -6.37 17.53
N GLU A 143 2.77 -6.27 17.88
CA GLU A 143 3.23 -5.68 19.12
C GLU A 143 4.06 -4.43 18.81
N PHE A 144 3.58 -3.27 19.26
CA PHE A 144 4.27 -2.01 19.05
C PHE A 144 5.40 -1.80 20.05
N VAL A 145 6.42 -1.05 19.63
CA VAL A 145 7.42 -0.52 20.56
C VAL A 145 6.74 0.33 21.62
N ALA A 146 7.15 0.18 22.88
CA ALA A 146 6.59 0.96 23.99
C ALA A 146 6.88 2.46 23.83
N ASP A 147 8.13 2.80 23.53
CA ASP A 147 8.63 4.15 23.29
C ASP A 147 9.18 4.28 21.85
N GLY A 148 8.47 5.05 21.02
CA GLY A 148 8.86 5.28 19.63
C GLY A 148 10.14 6.10 19.49
N ALA A 149 10.55 6.87 20.51
CA ALA A 149 11.81 7.62 20.51
C ALA A 149 13.06 6.71 20.39
N SER A 150 12.90 5.41 20.64
CA SER A 150 13.95 4.41 20.45
C SER A 150 14.34 4.18 18.98
N ALA A 151 13.60 4.70 17.99
CA ALA A 151 13.99 4.72 16.57
C ALA A 151 15.08 5.78 16.29
N LYS A 152 16.25 5.64 16.93
CA LYS A 152 17.36 6.59 16.76
C LYS A 152 18.03 6.43 15.39
N PRO A 153 18.58 7.52 14.81
CA PRO A 153 19.43 7.42 13.62
C PRO A 153 20.50 6.33 13.75
N GLY A 154 20.67 5.54 12.69
CA GLY A 154 21.58 4.38 12.67
C GLY A 154 20.96 3.07 13.17
N LYS A 155 19.76 3.08 13.79
CA LYS A 155 19.07 1.83 14.15
C LYS A 155 18.65 1.07 12.89
N SER A 156 19.04 -0.19 12.78
CA SER A 156 18.57 -1.09 11.72
C SER A 156 17.14 -1.53 11.98
N LEU A 157 16.27 -1.36 10.98
CA LEU A 157 14.89 -1.81 10.98
C LEU A 157 14.57 -2.46 9.62
N CYS A 158 13.53 -3.28 9.59
CA CYS A 158 13.05 -3.95 8.40
C CYS A 158 11.58 -3.60 8.14
N ARG A 159 11.18 -3.59 6.87
CA ARG A 159 9.77 -3.50 6.46
C ARG A 159 9.35 -4.77 5.77
N LEU A 160 8.09 -5.14 5.94
CA LEU A 160 7.49 -6.28 5.27
C LEU A 160 6.22 -5.84 4.55
N GLY A 161 6.02 -6.36 3.36
CA GLY A 161 4.85 -6.11 2.53
C GLY A 161 4.95 -6.90 1.24
N TYR A 162 4.07 -6.58 0.30
CA TYR A 162 3.80 -7.43 -0.86
C TYR A 162 3.90 -6.64 -2.18
N PRO A 163 5.10 -6.15 -2.54
CA PRO A 163 5.34 -5.52 -3.82
C PRO A 163 5.33 -6.57 -4.92
N PHE A 164 5.20 -6.10 -6.16
CA PHE A 164 5.17 -6.94 -7.37
C PHE A 164 3.97 -7.91 -7.35
N ALA A 165 2.82 -7.41 -7.80
CA ALA A 165 1.61 -8.20 -7.94
C ALA A 165 1.77 -9.23 -9.08
N GLU A 166 2.31 -10.40 -8.74
CA GLU A 166 2.61 -11.49 -9.69
C GLU A 166 1.48 -12.51 -9.83
N TYR A 167 0.41 -12.38 -9.03
CA TYR A 167 -0.76 -13.24 -9.14
C TYR A 167 -1.46 -13.03 -10.49
N THR A 168 -2.08 -14.09 -11.00
CA THR A 168 -2.71 -14.11 -12.34
C THR A 168 -4.14 -14.66 -12.29
N ASN A 169 -4.71 -14.75 -11.10
CA ASN A 169 -6.01 -15.36 -10.84
C ASN A 169 -7.20 -14.45 -11.09
N PHE A 170 -7.20 -13.77 -12.23
CA PHE A 170 -8.28 -12.92 -12.67
C PHE A 170 -8.47 -12.99 -14.18
N ARG A 171 -9.65 -12.62 -14.65
CA ARG A 171 -9.94 -12.47 -16.07
C ARG A 171 -11.01 -11.42 -16.32
N TYR A 172 -11.16 -11.06 -17.59
CA TYR A 172 -12.33 -10.34 -18.06
C TYR A 172 -13.44 -11.34 -18.39
N ASN A 173 -14.64 -11.07 -17.90
CA ASN A 173 -15.86 -11.81 -18.21
C ASN A 173 -16.69 -10.98 -19.19
N SER A 174 -16.70 -11.41 -20.46
CA SER A 174 -17.42 -10.72 -21.54
C SER A 174 -18.93 -10.73 -21.37
N ASP A 175 -19.48 -11.77 -20.74
CA ASP A 175 -20.93 -11.93 -20.59
C ASP A 175 -21.48 -10.94 -19.55
N LEU A 176 -20.67 -10.62 -18.53
CA LEU A 176 -21.00 -9.66 -17.48
C LEU A 176 -20.47 -8.25 -17.75
N ASP A 177 -19.60 -8.07 -18.76
CA ASP A 177 -18.82 -6.85 -19.00
C ASP A 177 -18.11 -6.40 -17.72
N ASP A 178 -17.45 -7.34 -17.03
CA ASP A 178 -16.83 -7.11 -15.72
C ASP A 178 -15.54 -7.94 -15.57
N ILE A 179 -14.68 -7.53 -14.65
CA ILE A 179 -13.49 -8.30 -14.25
C ILE A 179 -13.85 -9.25 -13.10
N GLU A 180 -13.24 -10.43 -13.02
CA GLU A 180 -13.52 -11.38 -11.94
C GLU A 180 -12.29 -12.16 -11.48
N TRP A 181 -12.32 -12.59 -10.22
CA TRP A 181 -11.36 -13.53 -9.67
C TRP A 181 -11.67 -14.96 -10.15
N VAL A 182 -10.64 -15.75 -10.46
CA VAL A 182 -10.76 -17.16 -10.87
C VAL A 182 -10.01 -18.07 -9.89
N ARG A 183 -10.57 -19.26 -9.61
CA ARG A 183 -10.05 -20.16 -8.57
C ARG A 183 -8.87 -21.05 -9.03
N THR A 184 -8.47 -20.99 -10.30
CA THR A 184 -7.59 -21.99 -10.94
C THR A 184 -6.14 -21.54 -11.17
N HIS A 185 -5.77 -20.35 -10.71
CA HIS A 185 -4.50 -19.71 -11.08
C HIS A 185 -3.65 -19.35 -9.84
N ASN A 186 -2.40 -18.96 -10.08
CA ASN A 186 -1.46 -18.55 -9.03
C ASN A 186 -2.00 -17.36 -8.22
N GLN A 187 -2.25 -17.58 -6.93
CA GLN A 187 -2.65 -16.56 -5.95
C GLN A 187 -1.47 -16.09 -5.08
N VAL A 188 -0.25 -16.57 -5.36
CA VAL A 188 0.91 -16.26 -4.53
C VAL A 188 1.33 -14.81 -4.79
N THR A 189 1.40 -14.04 -3.72
CA THR A 189 2.17 -12.78 -3.69
C THR A 189 3.27 -12.95 -2.64
N PRO A 190 4.54 -13.06 -3.06
CA PRO A 190 5.62 -13.29 -2.13
C PRO A 190 5.79 -12.08 -1.20
N SER A 191 6.01 -12.35 0.08
CA SER A 191 6.41 -11.30 1.01
C SER A 191 7.82 -10.81 0.64
N PHE A 192 8.02 -9.50 0.62
CA PHE A 192 9.31 -8.91 0.28
C PHE A 192 9.85 -8.12 1.48
N PRO A 193 10.81 -8.64 2.25
CA PRO A 193 11.45 -7.88 3.31
C PRO A 193 12.43 -6.85 2.73
N ILE A 194 12.44 -5.63 3.26
CA ILE A 194 13.44 -4.60 2.91
C ILE A 194 13.96 -3.92 4.18
N ASP A 195 15.24 -4.13 4.46
CA ASP A 195 15.91 -3.50 5.59
C ASP A 195 16.53 -2.15 5.23
N GLY A 196 16.88 -1.41 6.27
CA GLY A 196 17.58 -0.15 6.17
C GLY A 196 17.90 0.39 7.56
N ILE A 197 18.55 1.55 7.62
CA ILE A 197 18.76 2.27 8.87
C ILE A 197 17.82 3.46 8.95
N VAL A 198 17.43 3.80 10.17
CA VAL A 198 16.78 5.09 10.44
C VAL A 198 17.77 6.20 10.10
N THR A 199 17.35 7.16 9.28
CA THR A 199 18.17 8.34 8.96
C THR A 199 17.82 9.50 9.89
N ARG A 200 16.53 9.77 10.08
CA ARG A 200 15.98 10.85 10.92
C ARG A 200 14.50 10.65 11.17
N TYR A 201 13.96 11.44 12.10
CA TYR A 201 12.52 11.68 12.19
C TYR A 201 12.10 12.75 11.19
N ILE A 202 10.87 12.64 10.70
CA ILE A 202 10.20 13.66 9.90
C ILE A 202 9.12 14.28 10.77
N ALA A 203 9.18 15.61 10.88
CA ALA A 203 8.17 16.40 11.54
C ALA A 203 7.14 16.94 10.53
N ASP A 204 5.94 17.18 11.02
CA ASP A 204 4.92 17.90 10.26
C ASP A 204 5.15 19.42 10.31
N GLU A 205 4.24 20.19 9.70
CA GLU A 205 4.29 21.66 9.67
C GLU A 205 4.28 22.31 11.07
N SER A 206 3.75 21.62 12.08
CA SER A 206 3.75 22.08 13.47
C SER A 206 4.99 21.67 14.26
N GLY A 207 5.94 20.99 13.62
CA GLY A 207 7.14 20.47 14.28
C GLY A 207 6.93 19.16 15.05
N THR A 208 5.75 18.54 14.94
CA THR A 208 5.45 17.26 15.62
C THR A 208 6.09 16.11 14.84
N PRO A 209 6.99 15.30 15.44
CA PRO A 209 7.54 14.12 14.78
C PRO A 209 6.45 13.08 14.51
N PHE A 210 6.16 12.79 13.24
CA PHE A 210 5.09 11.87 12.87
C PHE A 210 5.59 10.64 12.10
N ALA A 211 6.77 10.72 11.50
CA ALA A 211 7.30 9.66 10.66
C ALA A 211 8.80 9.42 10.88
N ILE A 212 9.23 8.23 10.48
CA ILE A 212 10.60 7.73 10.50
C ILE A 212 11.06 7.63 9.05
N GLU A 213 12.18 8.26 8.73
CA GLU A 213 12.83 8.12 7.42
C GLU A 213 13.82 6.95 7.44
N MET A 214 13.72 6.09 6.43
CA MET A 214 14.56 4.91 6.24
C MET A 214 15.50 5.12 5.05
N SER A 215 16.75 4.68 5.18
CA SER A 215 17.78 4.83 4.14
C SER A 215 17.47 4.12 2.82
N THR A 216 16.56 3.14 2.83
CA THR A 216 16.11 2.40 1.65
C THR A 216 14.68 2.80 1.28
N PRO A 217 14.32 2.80 -0.02
CA PRO A 217 13.00 3.25 -0.47
C PRO A 217 11.88 2.29 -0.04
N GLY A 218 10.65 2.78 -0.06
CA GLY A 218 9.47 1.91 -0.15
C GLY A 218 9.21 1.50 -1.60
N LEU A 219 8.57 0.34 -1.77
CA LEU A 219 8.14 -0.19 -3.07
C LEU A 219 6.61 -0.14 -3.20
N VAL A 220 6.10 -0.01 -4.42
CA VAL A 220 4.65 -0.13 -4.68
C VAL A 220 4.19 -1.51 -4.20
N GLY A 221 3.15 -1.54 -3.36
CA GLY A 221 2.67 -2.75 -2.67
C GLY A 221 3.09 -2.88 -1.21
N GLN A 222 4.08 -2.10 -0.76
CA GLN A 222 4.49 -2.05 0.66
C GLN A 222 3.70 -1.02 1.49
N SER A 223 2.88 -0.17 0.86
CA SER A 223 2.03 0.78 1.58
C SER A 223 1.14 0.04 2.58
N GLY A 224 1.23 0.44 3.84
CA GLY A 224 0.53 -0.19 4.96
C GLY A 224 1.29 -1.34 5.62
N GLY A 225 2.49 -1.70 5.16
CA GLY A 225 3.33 -2.74 5.75
C GLY A 225 4.04 -2.28 7.03
N PRO A 226 4.26 -3.16 8.04
CA PRO A 226 4.91 -2.78 9.28
C PRO A 226 6.41 -2.52 9.09
N LEU A 227 6.93 -1.53 9.82
CA LEU A 227 8.36 -1.30 10.07
C LEU A 227 8.69 -1.92 11.44
N PHE A 228 9.70 -2.79 11.55
CA PHE A 228 9.98 -3.57 12.75
C PHE A 228 11.48 -3.83 12.99
N ASP A 229 11.81 -4.23 14.22
CA ASP A 229 13.17 -4.60 14.63
C ASP A 229 13.48 -6.10 14.48
N THR A 230 14.65 -6.53 14.92
CA THR A 230 15.10 -7.93 14.82
C THR A 230 14.28 -8.92 15.66
N GLU A 231 13.37 -8.44 16.48
CA GLU A 231 12.44 -9.25 17.28
C GLU A 231 11.00 -9.21 16.76
N GLY A 232 10.76 -8.49 15.65
CA GLY A 232 9.42 -8.28 15.09
C GLY A 232 8.58 -7.26 15.86
N THR A 233 9.21 -6.42 16.70
CA THR A 233 8.53 -5.32 17.38
C THR A 233 8.27 -4.19 16.40
N VAL A 234 7.03 -3.71 16.30
CA VAL A 234 6.62 -2.71 15.31
C VAL A 234 6.96 -1.29 15.77
N TYR A 235 7.74 -0.61 14.95
CA TYR A 235 8.20 0.77 15.09
C TYR A 235 7.40 1.77 14.26
N GLY A 236 6.64 1.29 13.27
CA GLY A 236 5.86 2.15 12.40
C GLY A 236 5.22 1.40 11.25
N MET A 237 4.80 2.13 10.23
CA MET A 237 4.15 1.58 9.04
C MET A 237 4.63 2.31 7.79
N GLN A 238 5.10 1.57 6.79
CA GLN A 238 5.55 2.09 5.51
C GLN A 238 4.41 2.84 4.81
N GLN A 239 4.70 4.06 4.38
CA GLN A 239 3.70 4.98 3.84
C GLN A 239 4.06 5.49 2.45
N SER A 240 5.26 6.03 2.27
CA SER A 240 5.66 6.65 1.01
C SER A 240 7.17 6.55 0.78
N THR A 241 7.60 7.01 -0.39
CA THR A 241 9.02 7.17 -0.75
C THR A 241 9.26 8.63 -1.10
N ARG A 242 10.32 9.22 -0.55
CA ARG A 242 10.81 10.54 -0.93
C ARG A 242 11.95 10.40 -1.92
N HIS A 243 11.93 11.23 -2.96
CA HIS A 243 12.95 11.29 -3.99
C HIS A 243 13.76 12.57 -3.77
N LEU A 244 15.00 12.42 -3.30
CA LEU A 244 15.88 13.52 -2.94
C LEU A 244 16.88 13.75 -4.08
N HIS A 245 16.83 14.91 -4.72
CA HIS A 245 17.83 15.29 -5.72
C HIS A 245 19.20 15.43 -5.06
N MET A 246 20.23 14.82 -5.64
CA MET A 246 21.54 14.73 -5.00
C MET A 246 22.44 15.95 -5.27
N GLY A 247 22.10 16.78 -6.26
CA GLY A 247 22.73 18.09 -6.49
C GLY A 247 24.06 18.05 -7.24
N PHE A 248 24.44 16.91 -7.80
CA PHE A 248 25.65 16.74 -8.63
C PHE A 248 25.28 16.25 -10.03
N ASP A 249 24.53 17.07 -10.75
CA ASP A 249 24.09 16.76 -12.11
C ASP A 249 25.25 16.77 -13.09
N MET A 250 25.23 15.79 -13.98
CA MET A 250 26.12 15.73 -15.13
C MET A 250 25.28 16.06 -16.35
N VAL A 251 25.63 17.10 -17.10
CA VAL A 251 24.94 17.47 -18.36
C VAL A 251 25.94 17.40 -19.49
N ASN A 252 25.68 16.57 -20.49
CA ASN A 252 26.54 16.38 -21.65
C ASN A 252 28.01 16.06 -21.28
N HIS A 253 28.22 15.34 -20.17
CA HIS A 253 29.55 15.01 -19.70
C HIS A 253 30.13 13.89 -20.56
N ASP A 254 31.33 14.12 -21.13
CA ASP A 254 32.06 13.10 -21.87
C ASP A 254 32.61 12.02 -20.93
N VAL A 255 32.21 10.76 -21.16
CA VAL A 255 32.67 9.58 -20.42
C VAL A 255 33.07 8.46 -21.38
N TRP A 256 33.93 7.54 -20.92
CA TRP A 256 34.23 6.31 -21.63
C TRP A 256 33.17 5.25 -21.34
N VAL A 257 32.50 4.74 -22.38
CA VAL A 257 31.50 3.67 -22.25
C VAL A 257 32.13 2.35 -22.65
N GLY A 258 32.13 1.38 -21.72
CA GLY A 258 32.69 0.05 -21.95
C GLY A 258 34.16 0.03 -22.39
N GLY A 259 34.93 1.09 -22.08
CA GLY A 259 36.34 1.24 -22.45
C GLY A 259 36.64 1.39 -23.95
N THR A 260 35.63 1.46 -24.82
CA THR A 260 35.80 1.39 -26.28
C THR A 260 35.55 2.70 -27.01
N HIS A 261 34.64 3.54 -26.51
CA HIS A 261 34.30 4.81 -27.15
C HIS A 261 33.91 5.88 -26.13
N ARG A 262 34.01 7.15 -26.55
CA ARG A 262 33.50 8.29 -25.78
C ARG A 262 32.03 8.53 -26.12
N ALA A 263 31.22 8.76 -25.09
CA ALA A 263 29.84 9.19 -25.23
C ALA A 263 29.55 10.36 -24.28
N LYS A 264 28.65 11.25 -24.69
CA LYS A 264 28.10 12.28 -23.81
C LYS A 264 26.92 11.71 -23.06
N ILE A 265 26.98 11.75 -21.74
CA ILE A 265 25.88 11.32 -20.88
C ILE A 265 25.34 12.51 -20.10
N SER A 266 24.04 12.46 -19.83
CA SER A 266 23.39 13.33 -18.85
C SER A 266 22.79 12.46 -17.76
N ASN A 267 23.06 12.82 -16.50
CA ASN A 267 22.60 12.09 -15.32
C ASN A 267 22.15 13.07 -14.24
N HIS A 268 20.94 12.88 -13.73
CA HIS A 268 20.33 13.65 -12.65
C HIS A 268 20.03 12.70 -11.49
N PRO A 269 20.99 12.44 -10.60
CA PRO A 269 20.87 11.40 -9.58
C PRO A 269 19.89 11.77 -8.47
N PHE A 270 19.02 10.82 -8.12
CA PHE A 270 18.12 10.91 -6.98
C PHE A 270 18.42 9.80 -5.96
N LEU A 271 18.38 10.14 -4.68
CA LEU A 271 18.33 9.18 -3.59
C LEU A 271 16.87 8.92 -3.20
N HIS A 272 16.51 7.66 -3.07
CA HIS A 272 15.15 7.26 -2.69
C HIS A 272 15.14 6.74 -1.26
N VAL A 273 14.41 7.42 -0.39
CA VAL A 273 14.30 7.08 1.05
C VAL A 273 12.86 6.77 1.39
N GLY A 274 12.65 5.78 2.25
CA GLY A 274 11.32 5.41 2.70
C GLY A 274 10.84 6.30 3.83
N VAL A 275 9.53 6.51 3.90
CA VAL A 275 8.86 7.24 4.97
C VAL A 275 7.85 6.30 5.62
N CYS A 276 7.97 6.13 6.93
CA CYS A 276 7.10 5.29 7.73
C CYS A 276 6.41 6.11 8.80
N ILE A 277 5.08 6.03 8.93
CA ILE A 277 4.36 6.63 10.05
C ILE A 277 4.85 5.98 11.35
N SER A 278 5.14 6.78 12.37
CA SER A 278 5.70 6.26 13.63
C SER A 278 4.67 5.46 14.43
N ALA A 279 5.15 4.50 15.22
CA ALA A 279 4.30 3.75 16.13
C ALA A 279 3.57 4.63 17.14
N ASP A 280 4.12 5.78 17.53
CA ASP A 280 3.49 6.68 18.49
C ASP A 280 2.22 7.33 17.92
N ILE A 281 2.27 7.79 16.67
CA ILE A 281 1.10 8.29 15.93
C ILE A 281 0.03 7.20 15.80
N ILE A 282 0.44 5.98 15.44
CA ILE A 282 -0.48 4.85 15.32
C ILE A 282 -1.13 4.55 16.67
N LYS A 283 -0.36 4.39 17.74
CA LYS A 283 -0.89 4.11 19.08
C LYS A 283 -1.81 5.22 19.57
N GLU A 284 -1.49 6.49 19.32
CA GLU A 284 -2.37 7.61 19.66
C GLU A 284 -3.73 7.51 18.95
N PHE A 285 -3.71 7.30 17.64
CA PHE A 285 -4.93 7.11 16.85
C PHE A 285 -5.79 5.95 17.37
N LEU A 286 -5.16 4.81 17.68
CA LEU A 286 -5.87 3.64 18.22
C LEU A 286 -6.49 3.94 19.59
N ARG A 287 -5.80 4.68 20.47
CA ARG A 287 -6.37 5.11 21.77
C ARG A 287 -7.56 6.04 21.59
N GLN A 288 -7.48 7.01 20.68
CA GLN A 288 -8.57 7.95 20.40
C GLN A 288 -9.85 7.21 19.96
N HIS A 289 -9.72 6.09 19.25
CA HIS A 289 -10.83 5.25 18.79
C HIS A 289 -11.16 4.07 19.71
N ASN A 290 -10.58 4.01 20.92
CA ASN A 290 -10.78 2.91 21.89
C ASN A 290 -10.48 1.52 21.32
N VAL A 291 -9.47 1.44 20.45
CA VAL A 291 -9.05 0.19 19.81
C VAL A 291 -7.97 -0.47 20.66
N LYS A 292 -8.14 -1.76 20.95
CA LYS A 292 -7.15 -2.56 21.66
C LYS A 292 -5.91 -2.75 20.78
N PHE A 293 -4.72 -2.64 21.38
CA PHE A 293 -3.44 -2.98 20.76
C PHE A 293 -2.45 -3.42 21.84
N TYR A 294 -1.32 -4.00 21.41
CA TYR A 294 -0.30 -4.53 22.31
C TYR A 294 1.00 -3.74 22.19
N THR A 295 1.69 -3.56 23.31
CA THR A 295 3.06 -3.05 23.34
C THR A 295 4.00 -4.12 23.86
N LYS A 296 5.21 -4.18 23.28
CA LYS A 296 6.28 -5.02 23.81
C LYS A 296 6.63 -4.55 25.21
N LYS A 297 6.57 -5.45 26.21
CA LYS A 297 7.05 -5.16 27.56
C LYS A 297 8.54 -4.86 27.49
N ALA A 298 8.98 -3.74 28.06
CA ALA A 298 10.40 -3.48 28.23
C ALA A 298 10.98 -4.62 29.10
N PHE A 299 12.03 -5.28 28.63
CA PHE A 299 12.85 -6.09 29.51
C PHE A 299 13.46 -5.13 30.53
N LYS A 300 12.95 -5.16 31.76
CA LYS A 300 13.72 -4.66 32.90
C LYS A 300 14.86 -5.65 33.06
N GLU A 301 16.03 -5.32 32.53
CA GLU A 301 17.26 -5.95 33.01
C GLU A 301 17.34 -5.61 34.50
N ASN A 302 16.97 -6.58 35.34
CA ASN A 302 17.35 -6.57 36.74
C ASN A 302 18.87 -6.80 36.75
N LEU A 303 19.61 -5.71 36.61
CA LEU A 303 21.00 -5.63 37.04
C LEU A 303 20.98 -5.70 38.57
N ASN A 304 21.07 -6.93 39.09
CA ASN A 304 21.59 -7.19 40.43
C ASN A 304 23.10 -7.41 40.32
#